data_AF-A0A519KPF9-F1
#
_entry.id   AF-A0A519KPF9-F1
#
_cell.length_a   1.000
_cell.length_b   1.000
_cell.length_c   1.000
_cell.angle_alpha   90.00
_cell.angle_beta   90.00
_cell.angle_gamma   90.00
#
_symmetry.space_group_name_H-M   'P 1'
#
loop_
_entity.id
_entity.type
_entity.pdbx_description
1 polymer ?
#
loop_
_entity_poly.entity_id
_entity_poly.type
_entity_poly.pdbx_seq_one_letter_code
_entity_poly.pdbx_strand_id
1 'polypeptide(L)'
;MAEETPPVDDMHYEQLAQDALRGVIRSALERAAGPDGIPGAHHFYITFKTRAPGVSVPPDVIAKYPDEMTVVLQHQYWDLKVEQNRFSVMLKFGGMPKVLAMPYA
;
A
#
# COMPACT_ATOMS: atom_id res chain seq x y z
N MET A 1 -3.59 -16.48 -41.63
CA MET A 1 -3.32 -16.60 -40.19
C MET A 1 -4.51 -15.95 -39.52
N ALA A 2 -5.37 -16.73 -38.85
CA ALA A 2 -6.58 -16.17 -38.25
C ALA A 2 -6.18 -15.49 -36.94
N GLU A 3 -6.36 -14.18 -36.84
CA GLU A 3 -6.37 -13.47 -35.56
C GLU A 3 -7.68 -13.84 -34.86
N GLU A 4 -7.66 -14.92 -34.08
CA GLU A 4 -8.73 -15.20 -33.13
C GLU A 4 -8.63 -14.18 -32.00
N THR A 5 -9.60 -13.27 -31.94
CA THR A 5 -9.74 -12.35 -30.81
C THR A 5 -9.91 -13.19 -29.54
N PRO A 6 -9.14 -12.92 -28.47
CA PRO A 6 -9.29 -13.68 -27.24
C PRO A 6 -10.73 -13.59 -26.72
N PRO A 7 -11.28 -14.67 -26.15
CA PRO A 7 -12.64 -14.67 -25.62
C PRO A 7 -12.78 -13.60 -24.52
N VAL A 8 -13.93 -12.92 -24.48
CA VAL A 8 -14.26 -11.92 -23.46
C VAL A 8 -14.39 -12.63 -22.10
N ASP A 9 -13.70 -12.12 -21.07
CA ASP A 9 -13.81 -12.65 -19.70
C ASP A 9 -15.02 -12.06 -18.98
N ASP A 10 -16.18 -12.69 -19.12
CA ASP A 10 -17.40 -12.30 -18.41
C ASP A 10 -17.33 -12.52 -16.88
N MET A 11 -16.39 -13.35 -16.41
CA MET A 11 -16.20 -13.65 -14.99
C MET A 11 -15.30 -12.63 -14.29
N HIS A 12 -14.58 -11.79 -15.05
CA HIS A 12 -13.68 -10.75 -14.56
C HIS A 12 -12.69 -11.29 -13.51
N TYR A 13 -12.07 -12.43 -13.80
CA TYR A 13 -11.18 -13.12 -12.86
C TYR A 13 -10.00 -12.25 -12.42
N GLU A 14 -9.50 -11.40 -13.32
CA GLU A 14 -8.43 -10.45 -12.99
C GLU A 14 -8.85 -9.49 -11.88
N GLN A 15 -10.06 -8.95 -11.93
CA GLN A 15 -10.57 -8.03 -10.92
C GLN A 15 -10.81 -8.76 -9.58
N LEU A 16 -11.40 -9.96 -9.64
CA LEU A 16 -11.60 -10.80 -8.44
C LEU A 16 -10.27 -11.14 -7.76
N ALA A 17 -9.23 -11.47 -8.54
CA ALA A 17 -7.90 -11.75 -8.03
C ALA A 17 -7.27 -10.50 -7.39
N GLN A 18 -7.38 -9.34 -8.03
CA GLN A 18 -6.90 -8.08 -7.47
C GLN A 18 -7.58 -7.76 -6.12
N ASP A 19 -8.89 -7.93 -6.04
CA ASP A 19 -9.65 -7.70 -4.81
C ASP A 19 -9.26 -8.68 -3.69
N ALA A 20 -9.03 -9.95 -4.02
CA ALA A 20 -8.54 -10.93 -3.06
C ALA A 20 -7.13 -10.57 -2.55
N LEU A 21 -6.23 -10.13 -3.44
CA LEU A 21 -4.88 -9.71 -3.10
C LEU A 21 -4.88 -8.47 -2.18
N ARG A 22 -5.79 -7.52 -2.38
CA ARG A 22 -5.98 -6.37 -1.46
C ARG A 22 -6.32 -6.85 -0.05
N GLY A 23 -7.14 -7.90 0.07
CA GLY A 23 -7.44 -8.53 1.35
C GLY A 23 -6.21 -9.12 2.03
N VAL A 24 -5.30 -9.75 1.28
CA VAL A 24 -4.03 -10.27 1.80
C VAL A 24 -3.16 -9.15 2.35
N ILE A 25 -3.05 -8.02 1.62
CA ILE A 25 -2.28 -6.85 2.07
C ILE A 25 -2.83 -6.31 3.39
N ARG A 26 -4.16 -6.14 3.49
CA ARG A 26 -4.80 -5.67 4.72
C ARG A 26 -4.48 -6.58 5.90
N SER A 27 -4.71 -7.88 5.76
CA SER A 27 -4.44 -8.86 6.83
C SER A 27 -2.98 -8.86 7.27
N ALA A 28 -2.04 -8.68 6.33
CA ALA A 28 -0.62 -8.57 6.64
C ALA A 28 -0.30 -7.30 7.45
N LEU A 29 -0.89 -6.16 7.08
CA LEU A 29 -0.74 -4.90 7.81
C LEU A 29 -1.40 -4.96 9.19
N GLU A 30 -2.56 -5.60 9.33
CA GLU A 30 -3.21 -5.81 10.63
C GLU A 30 -2.31 -6.59 11.58
N ARG A 31 -1.62 -7.64 11.08
CA ARG A 31 -0.63 -8.38 11.87
C ARG A 31 0.55 -7.50 12.28
N ALA A 32 1.03 -6.64 11.37
CA ALA A 32 2.12 -5.70 11.61
C ALA A 32 1.76 -4.57 12.60
N ALA A 33 0.49 -4.21 12.68
CA ALA A 33 -0.03 -3.24 13.64
C ALA A 33 -0.27 -3.85 15.05
N GLY A 34 -0.25 -5.18 15.15
CA GLY A 34 -0.38 -5.89 16.41
C GLY A 34 0.79 -5.65 17.37
N PRO A 35 0.65 -6.04 18.65
CA PRO A 35 1.64 -5.77 19.70
C PRO A 35 3.01 -6.43 19.45
N ASP A 36 3.02 -7.56 18.73
CA ASP A 36 4.26 -8.24 18.35
C ASP A 36 4.99 -7.58 17.18
N GLY A 37 4.35 -6.62 16.51
CA GLY A 37 4.84 -6.01 15.28
C GLY A 37 5.02 -7.02 14.14
N ILE A 38 5.99 -6.75 13.26
CA ILE A 38 6.36 -7.65 12.17
C ILE A 38 7.30 -8.74 12.71
N PRO A 39 6.94 -10.03 12.65
CA PRO A 39 7.76 -11.10 13.21
C PRO A 39 9.08 -11.29 12.44
N GLY A 40 10.13 -11.71 13.15
CA GLY A 40 11.40 -12.11 12.54
C GLY A 40 12.06 -11.01 11.70
N ALA A 41 12.55 -11.38 10.51
CA ALA A 41 13.19 -10.48 9.56
C ALA A 41 12.24 -9.98 8.45
N HIS A 42 10.92 -10.17 8.63
CA HIS A 42 9.95 -9.73 7.64
C HIS A 42 9.89 -8.20 7.57
N HIS A 43 9.64 -7.69 6.37
CA HIS A 43 9.44 -6.28 6.10
C HIS A 43 8.61 -6.11 4.84
N PHE A 44 7.86 -5.02 4.76
CA PHE A 44 7.01 -4.73 3.60
C PHE A 44 7.63 -3.64 2.74
N TYR A 45 7.67 -3.87 1.43
CA TYR A 45 7.85 -2.84 0.42
C TYR A 45 6.48 -2.49 -0.14
N ILE A 46 6.00 -1.28 0.14
CA ILE A 46 4.70 -0.82 -0.35
C ILE A 46 4.94 0.32 -1.32
N THR A 47 4.67 0.07 -2.59
CA THR A 47 4.71 1.07 -3.65
C THR A 47 3.31 1.57 -3.93
N PHE A 48 3.15 2.89 -3.99
CA PHE A 48 1.88 3.52 -4.31
C PHE A 48 2.10 4.79 -5.14
N LYS A 49 1.07 5.19 -5.88
CA LYS A 49 1.05 6.45 -6.62
C LYS A 49 0.77 7.60 -5.67
N THR A 50 1.68 8.57 -5.56
CA THR A 50 1.58 9.64 -4.55
C THR A 50 0.45 10.64 -4.81
N ARG A 51 -0.08 10.66 -6.04
CA ARG A 51 -1.19 11.51 -6.47
C ARG A 51 -2.49 10.75 -6.71
N ALA A 52 -2.56 9.47 -6.32
CA ALA A 52 -3.80 8.71 -6.47
C ALA A 52 -4.92 9.29 -5.58
N PRO A 53 -6.19 9.18 -5.99
CA PRO A 53 -7.32 9.60 -5.17
C PRO A 53 -7.30 8.95 -3.79
N GLY A 54 -7.45 9.74 -2.72
CA GLY A 54 -7.46 9.26 -1.34
C GLY A 54 -6.08 9.08 -0.69
N VAL A 55 -4.98 9.26 -1.44
CA VAL A 55 -3.63 9.32 -0.87
C VAL A 55 -3.42 10.67 -0.20
N SER A 56 -2.93 10.65 1.04
CA SER A 56 -2.55 11.85 1.80
C SER A 56 -1.08 11.75 2.18
N VAL A 57 -0.26 12.59 1.55
CA VAL A 57 1.18 12.67 1.75
C VAL A 57 1.58 14.14 1.83
N PRO A 58 2.51 14.54 2.73
CA PRO A 58 2.92 15.93 2.83
C PRO A 58 3.50 16.48 1.51
N PRO A 59 3.21 17.75 1.15
CA PRO A 59 3.60 18.32 -0.15
C PRO A 59 5.10 18.25 -0.43
N ASP A 60 5.93 18.35 0.61
CA ASP A 60 7.37 18.31 0.47
C ASP A 60 7.92 16.88 0.24
N VAL A 61 7.16 15.85 0.62
CA VAL A 61 7.43 14.46 0.21
C VAL A 61 6.98 14.24 -1.23
N ILE A 62 5.79 14.72 -1.62
CA ILE A 62 5.30 14.64 -3.01
C ILE A 62 6.24 15.38 -3.97
N ALA A 63 6.81 16.51 -3.57
CA ALA A 63 7.78 17.25 -4.38
C ALA A 63 9.04 16.44 -4.70
N LYS A 64 9.42 15.50 -3.81
CA LYS A 64 10.56 14.58 -4.04
C LYS A 64 10.15 13.32 -4.80
N TYR A 65 8.91 12.87 -4.62
CA TYR A 65 8.35 11.65 -5.20
C TYR A 65 7.02 11.98 -5.92
N PRO A 66 7.09 12.57 -7.12
CA PRO A 66 5.91 13.18 -7.77
C PRO A 66 4.92 12.17 -8.33
N ASP A 67 5.37 10.96 -8.69
CA ASP A 67 4.55 9.96 -9.37
C ASP A 67 4.30 8.74 -8.48
N GLU A 68 5.38 8.05 -8.09
CA GLU A 68 5.33 6.85 -7.26
C GLU A 68 6.31 6.93 -6.10
N MET A 69 5.97 6.24 -5.02
CA MET A 69 6.76 6.19 -3.81
C MET A 69 6.71 4.79 -3.21
N THR A 70 7.87 4.29 -2.82
CA THR A 70 8.00 3.03 -2.07
C THR A 70 8.36 3.34 -0.62
N VAL A 71 7.56 2.81 0.31
CA VAL A 71 7.86 2.85 1.75
C VAL A 71 8.23 1.47 2.25
N VAL A 72 9.16 1.43 3.21
CA VAL A 72 9.60 0.19 3.85
C VAL A 72 9.09 0.16 5.28
N LEU A 73 8.23 -0.80 5.60
CA LEU A 73 7.78 -1.06 6.97
C LEU A 73 8.65 -2.18 7.56
N GLN A 74 9.61 -1.80 8.39
CA GLN A 74 10.52 -2.71 9.08
C GLN A 74 10.60 -2.38 10.58
N HIS A 75 11.48 -1.45 10.99
CA HIS A 75 11.66 -1.08 12.40
C HIS A 75 11.30 0.39 12.70
N GLN A 76 11.24 1.24 11.67
CA GLN A 76 11.07 2.70 11.83
C GLN A 76 9.70 3.16 11.33
N TYR A 77 8.65 2.53 11.84
CA TYR A 77 7.27 2.95 11.62
C TYR A 77 6.55 3.08 12.96
N TRP A 78 5.61 4.02 13.03
CA TRP A 78 4.80 4.28 14.22
C TRP A 78 3.36 4.53 13.79
N ASP A 79 2.44 4.43 14.75
CA ASP A 79 1.02 4.73 14.55
C ASP A 79 0.42 4.08 13.29
N LEU A 80 0.81 2.83 13.00
CA LEU A 80 0.22 2.06 11.90
C LEU A 80 -1.24 1.79 12.23
N LYS A 81 -2.15 2.47 11.53
CA LYS A 81 -3.59 2.27 11.63
C LYS A 81 -4.07 1.62 10.36
N VAL A 82 -4.75 0.50 10.51
CA VAL A 82 -5.27 -0.30 9.41
C VAL A 82 -6.79 -0.18 9.47
N GLU A 83 -7.37 0.45 8.46
CA GLU A 83 -8.82 0.60 8.31
C GLU A 83 -9.30 -0.30 7.16
N GLN A 84 -10.61 -0.36 6.94
CA GLN A 84 -11.22 -1.25 5.95
C GLN A 84 -10.75 -0.96 4.51
N ASN A 85 -10.60 0.33 4.15
CA ASN A 85 -10.34 0.78 2.77
C ASN A 85 -8.99 1.49 2.61
N ARG A 86 -8.26 1.72 3.70
CA ARG A 86 -7.00 2.44 3.73
C ARG A 86 -6.17 2.04 4.93
N PHE A 87 -4.91 2.44 4.92
CA PHE A 87 -4.07 2.43 6.10
C PHE A 87 -3.33 3.77 6.22
N SER A 88 -2.91 4.10 7.43
CA SER A 88 -2.03 5.24 7.69
C SER A 88 -0.85 4.83 8.54
N VAL A 89 0.30 5.43 8.29
CA VAL A 89 1.53 5.13 9.02
C VAL A 89 2.36 6.40 9.20
N MET A 90 3.02 6.51 10.34
CA MET A 90 4.02 7.53 10.59
C MET A 90 5.41 7.02 10.26
N LEU A 91 6.12 7.72 9.38
CA LEU A 91 7.50 7.43 8.97
C LEU A 91 8.38 8.67 9.11
N LYS A 92 9.69 8.48 9.24
CA LYS A 92 10.65 9.59 9.29
C LYS A 92 11.20 9.91 7.90
N PHE A 93 11.09 11.18 7.51
CA PHE A 93 11.71 11.73 6.30
C PHE A 93 12.69 12.82 6.68
N GLY A 94 13.98 12.60 6.41
CA GLY A 94 15.02 13.56 6.81
C GLY A 94 15.05 13.82 8.32
N GLY A 95 14.73 12.81 9.13
CA GLY A 95 14.65 12.91 10.60
C GLY A 95 13.30 13.42 11.14
N MET A 96 12.46 14.03 10.31
CA MET A 96 11.15 14.57 10.72
C MET A 96 10.05 13.50 10.56
N PRO A 97 9.22 13.24 11.58
CA PRO A 97 8.09 12.32 11.48
C PRO A 97 7.00 12.91 10.58
N LYS A 98 6.43 12.07 9.72
CA LYS A 98 5.35 12.42 8.80
C LYS A 98 4.36 11.29 8.72
N VAL A 99 3.09 11.65 8.72
CA VAL A 99 1.99 10.71 8.54
C VAL A 99 1.69 10.60 7.05
N LEU A 100 1.59 9.37 6.57
CA LEU A 100 1.11 9.02 5.24
C LEU A 100 -0.18 8.23 5.40
N ALA A 101 -1.15 8.44 4.50
CA ALA A 101 -2.34 7.62 4.41
C ALA A 101 -2.57 7.19 2.96
N MET A 102 -2.83 5.91 2.74
CA MET A 102 -2.96 5.31 1.42
C MET A 102 -4.16 4.36 1.38
N PRO A 103 -5.04 4.46 0.36
CA PRO A 103 -6.08 3.47 0.11
C PRO A 103 -5.48 2.14 -0.39
N TYR A 104 -6.22 1.04 -0.29
CA TYR A 104 -5.84 -0.23 -0.93
C TYR A 104 -6.23 -0.33 -2.41
N ALA A 105 -7.04 0.62 -2.88
CA ALA A 105 -7.60 0.65 -4.22
C ALA A 105 -6.57 1.07 -5.26
#